data_AF-A0A7W8T0M7-F1
#
_entry.id   AF-A0A7W8T0M7-F1
#
_cell.length_a   1.000
_cell.length_b   1.000
_cell.length_c   1.000
_cell.angle_alpha   90.00
_cell.angle_beta   90.00
_cell.angle_gamma   90.00
#
_symmetry.space_group_name_H-M   'P 1'
#
loop_
_entity.id
_entity.type
_entity.pdbx_description
1 polymer ?
#
loop_
_entity_poly.entity_id
_entity_poly.type
_entity_poly.pdbx_seq_one_letter_code
_entity_poly.pdbx_strand_id
1 'polypeptide(L)'
;MIALHHGSLDQQVREWVERGLKNGLLKVVVCTSNLDLGVDFLPVERVFQIGSPKGGARLMQRAGRSGHAPGLPSRVTIVPTHALELIEAAAAREAVDKRQIESRDTPQKPFDVLVQHLVTVAIGGGFDALELYDELLHTYAYRDLTQQEFDWTLGFVEGGGATLRAYPDYHRVARDSDGLYRVPRNDLSRAGIATTSARSSRMAR
;
A
#
# COMPACT_ATOMS: atom_id res chain seq x y z
N MET A 1 -26.04 12.50 -15.60
CA MET A 1 -24.85 11.88 -16.23
C MET A 1 -24.15 10.99 -15.22
N ILE A 2 -23.76 9.78 -15.63
CA ILE A 2 -23.11 8.74 -14.81
C ILE A 2 -21.74 8.43 -15.43
N ALA A 3 -20.71 8.19 -14.61
CA ALA A 3 -19.38 7.78 -15.09
C ALA A 3 -18.77 6.65 -14.23
N LEU A 4 -17.74 5.99 -14.76
CA LEU A 4 -16.95 4.95 -14.08
C LEU A 4 -15.59 5.52 -13.66
N HIS A 5 -15.05 5.05 -12.54
CA HIS A 5 -13.70 5.39 -12.08
C HIS A 5 -12.97 4.19 -11.49
N HIS A 6 -11.96 3.68 -12.18
CA HIS A 6 -11.08 2.61 -11.68
C HIS A 6 -9.67 2.75 -12.24
N GLY A 7 -8.69 2.09 -11.61
CA GLY A 7 -7.26 2.23 -11.96
C GLY A 7 -6.89 1.80 -13.38
N SER A 8 -7.73 0.99 -14.03
CA SER A 8 -7.52 0.54 -15.42
C SER A 8 -7.98 1.54 -16.48
N LEU A 9 -8.56 2.68 -16.07
CA LEU A 9 -8.89 3.76 -17.00
C LEU A 9 -7.67 4.63 -17.28
N ASP A 10 -7.61 5.14 -18.51
CA ASP A 10 -6.62 6.12 -18.90
C ASP A 10 -6.63 7.35 -17.97
N GLN A 11 -5.46 7.94 -17.78
CA GLN A 11 -5.30 9.10 -16.89
C GLN A 11 -6.23 10.26 -17.28
N GLN A 12 -6.37 10.56 -18.58
CA GLN A 12 -7.21 11.69 -19.02
C GLN A 12 -8.68 11.47 -18.66
N VAL A 13 -9.14 10.22 -18.73
CA VAL A 13 -10.50 9.84 -18.36
C VAL A 13 -10.71 10.00 -16.85
N ARG A 14 -9.76 9.52 -16.03
CA ARG A 14 -9.81 9.66 -14.57
C ARG A 14 -9.89 11.13 -14.15
N GLU A 15 -9.02 11.98 -14.72
CA GLU A 15 -9.01 13.42 -14.45
C GLU A 15 -10.32 14.10 -14.89
N TRP A 16 -10.90 13.71 -16.02
CA TRP A 16 -12.19 14.23 -16.46
C TRP A 16 -13.30 13.85 -15.48
N VAL A 17 -13.33 12.61 -14.99
CA VAL A 17 -14.31 12.17 -13.98
C VAL A 17 -14.14 12.93 -12.66
N GLU A 18 -12.91 13.07 -12.17
CA GLU A 18 -12.61 13.81 -10.94
C GLU A 18 -13.03 15.28 -11.04
N ARG A 19 -12.68 15.96 -12.15
CA ARG A 19 -13.12 17.35 -12.41
C ARG A 19 -14.63 17.45 -12.56
N GLY A 20 -15.25 16.50 -13.27
CA GLY A 20 -16.70 16.47 -13.46
C GLY A 20 -17.46 16.29 -12.15
N LEU A 21 -16.94 15.47 -11.24
CA LEU A 21 -17.51 15.27 -9.90
C LEU A 21 -17.31 16.51 -9.03
N LYS A 22 -16.09 17.09 -9.02
CA LYS A 22 -15.77 18.32 -8.27
C LYS A 22 -16.60 19.53 -8.70
N ASN A 23 -16.91 19.65 -9.99
CA ASN A 23 -17.70 20.75 -10.54
C ASN A 23 -19.22 20.48 -10.54
N GLY A 24 -19.67 19.34 -10.00
CA GLY A 24 -21.10 18.97 -9.95
C GLY A 24 -21.74 18.64 -11.31
N LEU A 25 -20.93 18.47 -12.36
CA LEU A 25 -21.36 18.10 -13.71
C LEU A 25 -21.77 16.62 -13.78
N LEU A 26 -21.04 15.76 -13.06
CA LEU A 26 -21.37 14.36 -12.89
C LEU A 26 -22.28 14.19 -11.67
N LYS A 27 -23.40 13.48 -11.86
CA LYS A 27 -24.38 13.23 -10.78
C LYS A 27 -24.08 11.94 -10.02
N VAL A 28 -23.48 10.96 -10.70
CA VAL A 28 -23.12 9.67 -10.12
C VAL A 28 -21.78 9.23 -10.70
N VAL A 29 -20.88 8.77 -9.83
CA VAL A 29 -19.65 8.09 -10.23
C VAL A 29 -19.63 6.74 -9.54
N VAL A 30 -19.43 5.68 -10.32
CA VAL A 30 -19.24 4.33 -9.80
C VAL A 30 -17.74 4.05 -9.78
N CYS A 31 -17.20 3.79 -8.59
CA CYS A 31 -15.77 3.60 -8.43
C CYS A 31 -15.42 2.36 -7.62
N THR A 32 -14.17 1.93 -7.74
CA THR A 32 -13.56 1.01 -6.77
C THR A 32 -12.96 1.83 -5.61
N SER A 33 -11.97 1.30 -4.90
CA SER A 33 -11.35 1.98 -3.75
C SER A 33 -10.39 3.11 -4.10
N ASN A 34 -10.20 3.40 -5.37
CA ASN A 34 -9.25 4.43 -5.80
C ASN A 34 -9.71 5.87 -5.51
N LEU A 35 -10.99 6.06 -5.14
CA LEU A 35 -11.52 7.34 -4.64
C LEU A 35 -11.68 7.38 -3.11
N ASP A 36 -11.27 6.33 -2.38
CA ASP A 36 -11.43 6.27 -0.92
C ASP A 36 -10.57 7.35 -0.21
N LEU A 37 -9.43 7.76 -0.80
CA LEU A 37 -8.42 8.64 -0.21
C LEU A 37 -7.95 9.74 -1.19
N GLY A 38 -7.68 10.94 -0.66
CA GLY A 38 -6.85 11.97 -1.35
C GLY A 38 -7.58 12.98 -2.24
N VAL A 39 -8.90 12.86 -2.41
CA VAL A 39 -9.69 13.74 -3.31
C VAL A 39 -10.87 14.39 -2.56
N ASP A 40 -10.94 15.71 -2.63
CA ASP A 40 -12.02 16.51 -2.04
C ASP A 40 -13.15 16.69 -3.05
N PHE A 41 -14.34 16.19 -2.68
CA PHE A 41 -15.55 16.28 -3.48
C PHE A 41 -16.67 16.95 -2.69
N LEU A 42 -16.51 18.25 -2.41
CA LEU A 42 -17.53 19.11 -1.80
C LEU A 42 -18.99 18.89 -2.31
N PRO A 43 -19.27 18.62 -3.61
CA PRO A 43 -20.64 18.41 -4.08
C PRO A 43 -21.23 17.02 -3.78
N VAL A 44 -20.46 16.07 -3.25
CA VAL A 44 -20.96 14.70 -3.05
C VAL A 44 -21.85 14.68 -1.82
N GLU A 45 -23.14 14.51 -2.03
CA GLU A 45 -24.13 14.50 -0.95
C GLU A 45 -24.23 13.15 -0.24
N ARG A 46 -23.91 12.05 -0.93
CA ARG A 46 -24.09 10.69 -0.41
C ARG A 46 -23.17 9.68 -1.08
N VAL A 47 -22.70 8.72 -0.29
CA VAL A 47 -21.98 7.54 -0.78
C VAL A 47 -22.86 6.30 -0.68
N PHE A 48 -22.85 5.48 -1.73
CA PHE A 48 -23.51 4.18 -1.73
C PHE A 48 -22.45 3.08 -1.70
N GLN A 49 -22.45 2.28 -0.65
CA GLN A 49 -21.59 1.11 -0.49
C GLN A 49 -22.33 -0.10 -1.04
N ILE A 50 -21.95 -0.57 -2.22
CA ILE A 50 -22.53 -1.78 -2.81
C ILE A 50 -21.86 -3.01 -2.21
N GLY A 51 -22.67 -3.94 -1.71
CA GLY A 51 -22.25 -5.15 -1.02
C GLY A 51 -21.70 -4.90 0.38
N SER A 52 -20.88 -5.84 0.86
CA SER A 52 -20.23 -5.81 2.18
C SER A 52 -19.56 -4.45 2.49
N PRO A 53 -19.66 -3.96 3.74
CA PRO A 53 -19.02 -2.71 4.18
C PRO A 53 -17.49 -2.78 4.16
N LYS A 54 -16.89 -3.98 4.13
CA LYS A 54 -15.43 -4.20 4.15
C LYS A 54 -14.73 -3.57 5.36
N GLY A 55 -15.44 -3.44 6.49
CA GLY A 55 -14.94 -2.93 7.76
C GLY A 55 -15.35 -1.49 8.09
N GLY A 56 -15.34 -1.16 9.38
CA GLY A 56 -15.70 0.14 9.95
C GLY A 56 -14.74 1.25 9.51
N ALA A 57 -13.43 1.02 9.55
CA ALA A 57 -12.44 2.03 9.15
C ALA A 57 -12.70 2.53 7.71
N ARG A 58 -12.87 1.57 6.81
CA ARG A 58 -13.00 1.82 5.37
C ARG A 58 -14.36 2.43 5.04
N LEU A 59 -15.41 1.97 5.68
CA LEU A 59 -16.75 2.56 5.56
C LEU A 59 -16.75 4.02 6.00
N MET A 60 -16.06 4.35 7.10
CA MET A 60 -15.92 5.72 7.59
C MET A 60 -15.12 6.60 6.64
N GLN A 61 -14.01 6.10 6.07
CA GLN A 61 -13.24 6.83 5.07
C GLN A 61 -14.08 7.15 3.82
N ARG A 62 -14.90 6.19 3.38
CA ARG A 62 -15.85 6.37 2.27
C ARG A 62 -16.94 7.36 2.62
N ALA A 63 -17.56 7.21 3.79
CA ALA A 63 -18.58 8.14 4.27
C ALA A 63 -18.05 9.58 4.31
N GLY A 64 -16.79 9.76 4.70
CA GLY A 64 -16.12 11.06 4.71
C GLY A 64 -16.02 11.75 3.34
N ARG A 65 -16.31 11.07 2.23
CA ARG A 65 -16.43 11.69 0.90
C ARG A 65 -17.78 12.36 0.67
N SER A 66 -18.78 12.04 1.49
CA SER A 66 -20.07 12.72 1.50
C SER A 66 -20.03 13.92 2.44
N GLY A 67 -20.45 15.08 1.94
CA GLY A 67 -20.53 16.33 2.70
C GLY A 67 -19.18 16.72 3.28
N HIS A 68 -18.11 16.65 2.48
CA HIS A 68 -16.71 16.86 2.92
C HIS A 68 -16.42 18.33 3.28
N ALA A 69 -17.07 18.83 4.33
CA ALA A 69 -16.83 20.13 4.92
C ALA A 69 -17.00 20.06 6.45
N PRO A 70 -16.24 20.86 7.23
CA PRO A 70 -16.37 20.89 8.68
C PRO A 70 -17.81 21.14 9.14
N GLY A 71 -18.29 20.33 10.08
CA GLY A 71 -19.64 20.46 10.65
C GLY A 71 -20.78 19.89 9.81
N LEU A 72 -20.52 19.41 8.59
CA LEU A 72 -21.52 18.71 7.78
C LEU A 72 -21.55 17.20 8.10
N PRO A 73 -22.73 16.58 8.18
CA PRO A 73 -22.84 15.14 8.42
C PRO A 73 -22.50 14.35 7.15
N SER A 74 -21.57 13.41 7.28
CA SER A 74 -21.30 12.40 6.25
C SER A 74 -22.42 11.37 6.16
N ARG A 75 -22.81 11.01 4.94
CA ARG A 75 -23.89 10.04 4.67
C ARG A 75 -23.40 8.89 3.79
N VAL A 76 -23.47 7.69 4.33
CA VAL A 76 -23.25 6.44 3.58
C VAL A 76 -24.47 5.52 3.69
N THR A 77 -24.84 4.89 2.58
CA THR A 77 -25.90 3.88 2.52
C THR A 77 -25.31 2.57 2.04
N ILE A 78 -25.43 1.51 2.84
CA ILE A 78 -25.03 0.16 2.44
C ILE A 78 -26.17 -0.46 1.65
N VAL A 79 -25.85 -1.01 0.49
CA VAL A 79 -26.79 -1.69 -0.42
C VAL A 79 -26.32 -3.15 -0.55
N PRO A 80 -26.84 -4.07 0.28
CA PRO A 80 -26.47 -5.47 0.25
C PRO A 80 -26.84 -6.14 -1.08
N THR A 81 -26.03 -7.08 -1.52
CA THR A 81 -26.24 -7.92 -2.70
C THR A 81 -26.80 -9.30 -2.36
N HIS A 82 -26.65 -9.73 -1.09
CA HIS A 82 -27.25 -10.95 -0.56
C HIS A 82 -27.52 -10.85 0.96
N ALA A 83 -28.29 -11.80 1.51
CA ALA A 83 -28.77 -11.73 2.89
C ALA A 83 -27.65 -11.68 3.95
N LEU A 84 -26.55 -12.43 3.78
CA LEU A 84 -25.46 -12.43 4.76
C LEU A 84 -24.80 -11.05 4.96
N GLU A 85 -24.79 -10.19 3.94
CA GLU A 85 -24.23 -8.84 4.03
C GLU A 85 -25.08 -7.91 4.92
N LEU A 86 -26.34 -8.25 5.20
CA LEU A 86 -27.16 -7.49 6.16
C LEU A 86 -26.59 -7.61 7.58
N ILE A 87 -26.07 -8.80 7.94
CA ILE A 87 -25.45 -9.05 9.24
C ILE A 87 -24.17 -8.20 9.35
N GLU A 88 -23.34 -8.21 8.30
CA GLU A 88 -22.13 -7.37 8.24
C GLU A 88 -22.45 -5.88 8.31
N ALA A 89 -23.51 -5.43 7.61
CA ALA A 89 -23.95 -4.04 7.63
C ALA A 89 -24.44 -3.61 9.02
N ALA A 90 -25.17 -4.49 9.72
CA ALA A 90 -25.62 -4.24 11.09
C ALA A 90 -24.42 -4.14 12.06
N ALA A 91 -23.48 -5.08 11.98
CA ALA A 91 -22.26 -5.07 12.79
C ALA A 91 -21.39 -3.84 12.52
N ALA A 92 -21.22 -3.45 11.25
CA ALA A 92 -20.47 -2.25 10.87
C ALA A 92 -21.13 -0.97 11.41
N ARG A 93 -22.46 -0.87 11.36
CA ARG A 93 -23.19 0.27 11.95
C ARG A 93 -22.95 0.34 13.46
N GLU A 94 -23.11 -0.78 14.17
CA GLU A 94 -22.89 -0.83 15.61
C GLU A 94 -21.45 -0.45 16.00
N ALA A 95 -20.45 -0.95 15.25
CA ALA A 95 -19.05 -0.60 15.46
C ALA A 95 -18.79 0.90 15.25
N VAL A 96 -19.35 1.49 14.17
CA VAL A 96 -19.26 2.93 13.90
C VAL A 96 -19.91 3.76 15.01
N ASP A 97 -21.11 3.38 15.47
CA ASP A 97 -21.81 4.08 16.56
C ASP A 97 -21.01 4.05 17.87
N LYS A 98 -20.31 2.93 18.13
CA LYS A 98 -19.39 2.77 19.27
C LYS A 98 -18.01 3.36 19.04
N ARG A 99 -17.73 3.96 17.87
CA ARG A 99 -16.40 4.44 17.45
C ARG A 99 -15.32 3.37 17.52
N GLN A 100 -15.70 2.12 17.31
CA GLN A 100 -14.81 0.98 17.25
C GLN A 100 -14.37 0.79 15.81
N ILE A 101 -13.07 0.98 15.59
CA ILE A 101 -12.40 0.75 14.31
C ILE A 101 -11.47 -0.44 14.49
N GLU A 102 -11.31 -1.26 13.46
CA GLU A 102 -10.41 -2.41 13.51
C GLU A 102 -8.98 -1.97 13.86
N SER A 103 -8.30 -2.76 14.69
CA SER A 103 -6.87 -2.59 14.91
C SER A 103 -6.10 -2.81 13.61
N ARG A 104 -5.02 -2.06 13.43
CA ARG A 104 -4.07 -2.26 12.33
C ARG A 104 -2.79 -2.79 12.91
N ASP A 105 -2.55 -4.07 12.68
CA ASP A 105 -1.28 -4.68 13.05
C ASP A 105 -0.22 -4.27 12.03
N THR A 106 0.84 -3.64 12.51
CA THR A 106 1.98 -3.32 11.66
C THR A 106 2.96 -4.50 11.70
N PRO A 107 3.38 -5.05 10.55
CA PRO A 107 4.37 -6.11 10.51
C PRO A 107 5.62 -5.72 11.30
N GLN A 108 6.10 -6.61 12.15
CA GLN A 108 7.34 -6.44 12.90
C GLN A 108 8.47 -7.12 12.12
N LYS A 109 9.54 -6.38 11.82
CA LYS A 109 10.73 -6.87 11.12
C LYS A 109 10.42 -7.63 9.81
N PRO A 110 9.69 -7.04 8.83
CA PRO A 110 9.52 -7.67 7.53
C PRO A 110 10.87 -7.71 6.79
N PHE A 111 11.57 -8.85 6.89
CA PHE A 111 12.93 -9.02 6.35
C PHE A 111 12.96 -8.97 4.83
N ASP A 112 11.90 -9.40 4.15
CA ASP A 112 11.75 -9.28 2.71
C ASP A 112 11.79 -7.81 2.25
N VAL A 113 11.07 -6.94 2.95
CA VAL A 113 11.07 -5.49 2.71
C VAL A 113 12.43 -4.90 3.08
N LEU A 114 13.08 -5.38 4.15
CA LEU A 114 14.41 -4.91 4.55
C LEU A 114 15.45 -5.26 3.48
N VAL A 115 15.48 -6.50 3.01
CA VAL A 115 16.32 -6.96 1.89
C VAL A 115 16.13 -6.07 0.67
N GLN A 116 14.87 -5.81 0.29
CA GLN A 116 14.57 -4.95 -0.84
C GLN A 116 15.06 -3.51 -0.61
N HIS A 117 14.91 -2.99 0.60
CA HIS A 117 15.38 -1.66 0.97
C HIS A 117 16.91 -1.56 0.86
N LEU A 118 17.66 -2.50 1.44
CA LEU A 118 19.13 -2.54 1.34
C LEU A 118 19.59 -2.53 -0.12
N VAL A 119 19.00 -3.38 -0.97
CA VAL A 119 19.30 -3.40 -2.41
C VAL A 119 18.97 -2.06 -3.06
N THR A 120 17.85 -1.44 -2.71
CA THR A 120 17.43 -0.15 -3.27
C THR A 120 18.42 0.96 -2.92
N VAL A 121 18.84 1.06 -1.66
CA VAL A 121 19.82 2.07 -1.22
C VAL A 121 21.19 1.80 -1.86
N ALA A 122 21.60 0.53 -1.97
CA ALA A 122 22.83 0.13 -2.66
C ALA A 122 22.86 0.58 -4.14
N ILE A 123 21.71 0.57 -4.84
CA ILE A 123 21.59 1.07 -6.22
C ILE A 123 21.66 2.59 -6.26
N GLY A 124 21.01 3.26 -5.31
CA GLY A 124 20.82 4.72 -5.28
C GLY A 124 22.08 5.54 -4.97
N GLY A 125 23.21 4.91 -4.67
CA GLY A 125 24.43 5.62 -4.27
C GLY A 125 25.22 4.95 -3.16
N GLY A 126 24.75 3.80 -2.66
CA GLY A 126 25.42 3.03 -1.63
C GLY A 126 25.09 3.48 -0.21
N PHE A 127 25.45 2.66 0.78
CA PHE A 127 25.23 2.97 2.20
C PHE A 127 26.37 2.47 3.09
N ASP A 128 26.57 3.15 4.22
CA ASP A 128 27.34 2.62 5.34
C ASP A 128 26.43 1.73 6.20
N ALA A 129 26.94 0.57 6.62
CA ALA A 129 26.14 -0.42 7.32
C ALA A 129 25.73 0.02 8.73
N LEU A 130 26.59 0.75 9.44
CA LEU A 130 26.30 1.22 10.80
C LEU A 130 25.30 2.37 10.75
N GLU A 131 25.53 3.34 9.87
CA GLU A 131 24.62 4.48 9.71
C GLU A 131 23.21 4.03 9.29
N LEU A 132 23.11 3.08 8.36
CA LEU A 132 21.81 2.56 7.92
C LEU A 132 21.13 1.71 9.00
N TYR A 133 21.89 0.91 9.77
CA TYR A 133 21.32 0.17 10.90
C TYR A 133 20.71 1.13 11.93
N ASP A 134 21.44 2.18 12.30
CA ASP A 134 20.95 3.22 13.22
C ASP A 134 19.69 3.91 12.67
N GLU A 135 19.65 4.24 11.37
CA GLU A 135 18.46 4.80 10.73
C GLU A 135 17.25 3.86 10.82
N LEU A 136 17.44 2.56 10.55
CA LEU A 136 16.37 1.56 10.56
C LEU A 136 15.69 1.45 11.93
N LEU A 137 16.45 1.56 13.02
CA LEU A 137 15.91 1.51 14.39
C LEU A 137 14.93 2.65 14.70
N HIS A 138 14.99 3.77 13.97
CA HIS A 138 14.05 4.88 14.12
C HIS A 138 12.69 4.60 13.45
N THR A 139 12.57 3.53 12.66
CA THR A 139 11.30 3.14 12.05
C THR A 139 10.50 2.21 12.96
N TYR A 140 9.18 2.36 12.97
CA TYR A 140 8.34 1.50 13.81
C TYR A 140 8.54 0.01 13.49
N ALA A 141 8.66 -0.38 12.22
CA ALA A 141 8.76 -1.78 11.82
C ALA A 141 10.06 -2.47 12.27
N TYR A 142 11.15 -1.71 12.43
CA TYR A 142 12.49 -2.24 12.74
C TYR A 142 13.08 -1.74 14.08
N ARG A 143 12.30 -1.05 14.92
CA ARG A 143 12.73 -0.55 16.25
C ARG A 143 13.32 -1.60 17.20
N ASP A 144 12.92 -2.86 17.00
CA ASP A 144 13.36 -4.02 17.78
C ASP A 144 14.30 -4.95 16.96
N LEU A 145 14.92 -4.42 15.89
CA LEU A 145 15.87 -5.13 15.02
C LEU A 145 17.21 -5.29 15.73
N THR A 146 17.66 -6.52 15.90
CA THR A 146 18.96 -6.80 16.51
C THR A 146 20.09 -6.66 15.49
N GLN A 147 21.30 -6.37 15.96
CA GLN A 147 22.51 -6.36 15.11
C GLN A 147 22.67 -7.70 14.37
N GLN A 148 22.43 -8.82 15.05
CA GLN A 148 22.53 -10.15 14.45
C GLN A 148 21.54 -10.36 13.28
N GLU A 149 20.31 -9.87 13.42
CA GLU A 149 19.30 -9.94 12.36
C GLU A 149 19.65 -9.03 11.18
N PHE A 150 20.22 -7.85 11.46
CA PHE A 150 20.73 -6.94 10.43
C PHE A 150 21.91 -7.55 9.68
N ASP A 151 22.91 -8.07 10.39
CA ASP A 151 24.09 -8.73 9.80
C ASP A 151 23.69 -9.94 8.96
N TRP A 152 22.70 -10.71 9.42
CA TRP A 152 22.13 -11.81 8.63
C TRP A 152 21.51 -11.30 7.33
N THR A 153 20.76 -10.21 7.40
CA THR A 153 20.09 -9.60 6.22
C THR A 153 21.11 -9.02 5.24
N LEU A 154 22.19 -8.42 5.77
CA LEU A 154 23.31 -7.91 4.99
C LEU A 154 24.04 -9.05 4.27
N GLY A 155 24.38 -10.12 4.98
CA GLY A 155 24.98 -11.31 4.38
C GLY A 155 24.06 -12.00 3.36
N PHE A 156 22.73 -11.88 3.54
CA PHE A 156 21.76 -12.36 2.56
C PHE A 156 21.79 -11.55 1.25
N VAL A 157 21.90 -10.22 1.30
CA VAL A 157 22.00 -9.40 0.07
C VAL A 157 23.37 -9.48 -0.60
N GLU A 158 24.41 -9.81 0.15
CA GLU A 158 25.76 -10.04 -0.37
C GLU A 158 25.91 -11.37 -1.11
N GLY A 159 25.30 -12.45 -0.61
CA GLY A 159 25.56 -13.81 -1.12
C GLY A 159 24.37 -14.76 -1.15
N GLY A 160 23.14 -14.28 -0.98
CA GLY A 160 21.92 -15.09 -0.96
C GLY A 160 21.75 -15.99 0.28
N GLY A 161 22.62 -15.87 1.28
CA GLY A 161 22.67 -16.78 2.43
C GLY A 161 23.25 -18.16 2.08
N ALA A 162 23.28 -19.08 3.06
CA ALA A 162 23.95 -20.39 2.91
C ALA A 162 23.35 -21.26 1.77
N THR A 163 22.07 -21.08 1.45
CA THR A 163 21.31 -21.92 0.53
C THR A 163 21.39 -21.47 -0.94
N LEU A 164 21.64 -20.19 -1.20
CA LEU A 164 21.66 -19.62 -2.56
C LEU A 164 23.08 -19.35 -3.08
N ARG A 165 24.13 -19.73 -2.35
CA ARG A 165 25.53 -19.67 -2.83
C ARG A 165 25.77 -20.34 -4.19
N ALA A 166 24.90 -21.29 -4.57
CA ALA A 166 24.95 -22.01 -5.84
C ALA A 166 24.35 -21.24 -7.03
N TYR A 167 23.70 -20.09 -6.81
CA TYR A 167 23.06 -19.27 -7.84
C TYR A 167 23.79 -17.91 -7.95
N PRO A 168 24.73 -17.76 -8.90
CA PRO A 168 25.56 -16.55 -9.00
C PRO A 168 24.79 -15.27 -9.33
N ASP A 169 23.56 -15.37 -9.85
CA ASP A 169 22.68 -14.22 -10.13
C ASP A 169 22.06 -13.58 -8.85
N TYR A 170 22.37 -14.09 -7.64
CA TYR A 170 21.85 -13.54 -6.37
C TYR A 170 22.78 -12.54 -5.67
N HIS A 171 23.98 -12.30 -6.19
CA HIS A 171 24.91 -11.29 -5.66
C HIS A 171 24.42 -9.88 -6.03
N ARG A 172 23.62 -9.26 -5.16
CA ARG A 172 23.05 -7.94 -5.46
C ARG A 172 23.88 -6.80 -4.90
N VAL A 173 24.56 -6.97 -3.77
CA VAL A 173 25.27 -5.90 -3.07
C VAL A 173 26.67 -6.38 -2.69
N ALA A 174 27.68 -5.51 -2.79
CA ALA A 174 29.03 -5.78 -2.33
C ALA A 174 29.59 -4.56 -1.61
N ARG A 175 30.46 -4.80 -0.62
CA ARG A 175 31.22 -3.74 0.05
C ARG A 175 32.37 -3.27 -0.86
N ASP A 176 32.39 -1.98 -1.16
CA ASP A 176 33.43 -1.33 -1.96
C ASP A 176 34.63 -0.92 -1.07
N SER A 177 35.70 -0.49 -1.70
CA SER A 177 36.97 -0.06 -1.08
C SER A 177 36.84 1.12 -0.13
N ASP A 178 35.82 1.97 -0.30
CA ASP A 178 35.46 3.07 0.60
C ASP A 178 34.68 2.60 1.85
N GLY A 179 34.39 1.30 1.95
CA GLY A 179 33.63 0.70 3.04
C GLY A 179 32.12 0.69 2.83
N LEU A 180 31.61 1.32 1.76
CA LEU A 180 30.18 1.42 1.47
C LEU A 180 29.66 0.22 0.68
N TYR A 181 28.42 -0.15 0.94
CA TYR A 181 27.71 -1.23 0.26
C TYR A 181 27.03 -0.71 -1.01
N ARG A 182 27.37 -1.27 -2.18
CA ARG A 182 26.87 -0.83 -3.51
C ARG A 182 26.49 -2.02 -4.38
N VAL A 183 25.61 -1.80 -5.36
CA VAL A 183 25.36 -2.79 -6.42
C VAL A 183 26.47 -2.71 -7.48
N PRO A 184 27.15 -3.82 -7.83
CA PRO A 184 28.16 -3.83 -8.88
C PRO A 184 27.58 -3.32 -10.22
N ARG A 185 28.35 -2.50 -10.95
CA ARG A 185 27.88 -1.83 -12.18
C ARG A 185 27.30 -2.77 -13.25
N ASN A 186 27.72 -4.04 -13.27
CA ASN A 186 27.27 -5.02 -14.26
C ASN A 186 25.82 -5.52 -14.02
N ASP A 187 25.27 -5.31 -12.82
CA ASP A 187 23.96 -5.87 -12.40
C ASP A 187 22.85 -4.82 -12.28
N LEU A 188 23.15 -3.53 -12.51
CA LEU A 188 22.21 -2.41 -12.41
C LEU A 188 21.00 -2.55 -13.36
N SER A 189 21.14 -3.24 -14.49
CA SER A 189 20.06 -3.43 -15.49
C SER A 189 19.00 -4.47 -15.09
N ARG A 190 19.28 -5.31 -14.08
CA ARG A 190 18.42 -6.43 -13.66
C ARG A 190 17.69 -6.19 -12.33
N ALA A 191 17.98 -5.09 -11.64
CA ALA A 191 17.50 -4.82 -10.29
C ALA A 191 16.10 -4.15 -10.25
N GLY A 192 15.11 -4.77 -10.87
CA GLY A 192 13.71 -4.34 -10.77
C GLY A 192 13.17 -4.52 -9.35
N ILE A 193 12.71 -3.43 -8.74
CA ILE A 193 12.19 -3.37 -7.37
C ILE A 193 10.65 -3.31 -7.46
N ALA A 194 9.95 -4.38 -7.10
CA ALA A 194 8.50 -4.37 -6.99
C ALA A 194 8.03 -5.11 -5.72
N THR A 195 7.42 -4.38 -4.79
CA THR A 195 6.76 -4.89 -3.57
C THR A 195 5.32 -5.37 -3.81
N THR A 196 4.78 -5.25 -5.02
CA THR A 196 3.46 -5.77 -5.34
C THR A 196 3.55 -7.28 -5.50
N SER A 197 2.92 -8.04 -4.60
CA SER A 197 2.77 -9.49 -4.77
C SER A 197 2.14 -9.76 -6.15
N ALA A 198 2.97 -10.22 -7.08
CA ALA A 198 2.50 -10.65 -8.38
C ALA A 198 1.67 -11.91 -8.13
N ARG A 199 0.34 -11.76 -8.08
CA ARG A 199 -0.56 -12.91 -8.19
C ARG A 199 -0.26 -13.56 -9.54
N SER A 200 0.39 -14.72 -9.48
CA SER A 200 0.59 -15.60 -10.62
C SER A 200 -0.77 -15.96 -11.22
N SER A 201 -1.13 -15.34 -12.34
CA SER A 201 -2.13 -15.85 -13.27
C SER A 201 -1.41 -16.31 -14.53
N ARG A 202 -0.67 -17.41 -14.41
CA ARG A 202 -0.27 -18.23 -15.56
C ARG A 202 -0.54 -19.70 -15.25
N MET A 203 -1.75 -20.14 -15.58
CA MET A 203 -2.03 -21.51 -16.02
C MET A 203 -3.43 -21.56 -16.64
N ALA A 204 -3.48 -21.44 -17.97
CA ALA A 204 -4.51 -21.97 -18.87
C ALA A 204 -4.09 -21.65 -20.31
N ARG A 205 -3.27 -22.53 -20.89
CA ARG A 205 -3.32 -22.87 -22.31
C ARG A 205 -3.31 -24.38 -22.38
#